data_AF-A0AAV6C2G8-F1
#
_entry.id   AF-A0AAV6C2G8-F1
#
_cell.length_a   1.000
_cell.length_b   1.000
_cell.length_c   1.000
_cell.angle_alpha   90.00
_cell.angle_beta   90.00
_cell.angle_gamma   90.00
#
_symmetry.space_group_name_H-M   'P 1'
#
loop_
_entity.id
_entity.type
_entity.pdbx_description
1 polymer ?
#
loop_
_entity_poly.entity_id
_entity_poly.type
_entity_poly.pdbx_seq_one_letter_code
_entity_poly.pdbx_strand_id
1 'polypeptide(L)'
;MRVHLARNGGIAFSLLVLAAAVVLMGEQTSVATQYRVPLVRDWTHRHVVYSAPRSIFENLQVQQQPRYVQQFLRRNVTSRGPVGTPIFDPVSILRRGAQQIQRDWGVVLAAGATQGAGRFPAQYLWNVNASPDCTKDFVTLTTSLAGTGATTVDIFALNNLYITGTSGLCYNPPTVTAPTVLWAFHANVNAAGAPNSSPVLSLAGDQIAWIEGGAGNGTGAVLHILRPGTGSQGTLATPINTSALPAAQYTTSGATYVTCKGTAGQTCELHMTFGNTRDDTTSEPYYDYTLDAVFVGDAAGYLHEFTNVFEGTPAEAGGNWPILMNGGGSALGSPVYDETSANVFVGNIAGNFRAAI
;
A
#
# COMPACT_ATOMS: atom_id res chain seq x y z
N MET A 1 22.94 -0.51 81.86
CA MET A 1 22.14 -1.66 81.39
C MET A 1 21.82 -1.40 79.92
N ARG A 2 22.62 -1.94 78.98
CA ARG A 2 22.45 -1.75 77.53
C ARG A 2 21.91 -3.05 76.94
N VAL A 3 20.81 -2.92 76.21
CA VAL A 3 20.05 -3.96 75.50
C VAL A 3 20.81 -4.36 74.23
N HIS A 4 20.98 -5.66 74.00
CA HIS A 4 21.28 -6.21 72.68
C HIS A 4 20.14 -7.13 72.25
N LEU A 5 19.32 -6.60 71.33
CA LEU A 5 18.23 -7.30 70.65
C LEU A 5 18.79 -8.21 69.55
N ALA A 6 18.24 -9.41 69.45
CA ALA A 6 18.70 -10.49 68.60
C ALA A 6 18.57 -10.17 67.09
N ARG A 7 19.71 -10.32 66.41
CA ARG A 7 19.92 -10.27 64.96
C ARG A 7 19.58 -11.64 64.37
N ASN A 8 18.31 -11.95 64.06
CA ASN A 8 17.94 -13.17 63.33
C ASN A 8 16.57 -13.12 62.60
N GLY A 9 15.94 -11.94 62.44
CA GLY A 9 14.63 -11.80 61.77
C GLY A 9 14.65 -11.48 60.26
N GLY A 10 15.81 -11.13 59.69
CA GLY A 10 15.89 -10.60 58.31
C GLY A 10 15.84 -11.65 57.19
N ILE A 11 16.43 -12.84 57.41
CA ILE A 11 16.67 -13.80 56.32
C ILE A 11 15.38 -14.56 55.94
N ALA A 12 14.54 -14.90 56.92
CA ALA A 12 13.27 -15.59 56.68
C ALA A 12 12.25 -14.69 55.97
N PHE A 13 12.26 -13.39 56.25
CA PHE A 13 11.36 -12.42 55.61
C PHE A 13 11.76 -12.16 54.15
N SER A 14 13.05 -12.12 53.83
CA SER A 14 13.54 -11.92 52.46
C SER A 14 13.24 -13.11 51.53
N LEU A 15 13.31 -14.34 52.04
CA LEU A 15 12.98 -15.54 51.24
C LEU A 15 11.47 -15.66 50.96
N LEU A 16 10.62 -15.23 51.89
CA LEU A 16 9.16 -15.26 51.71
C LEU A 16 8.69 -14.19 50.71
N VAL A 17 9.31 -13.01 50.71
CA VAL A 17 9.04 -11.95 49.72
C VAL A 17 9.53 -12.35 48.32
N LEU A 18 10.67 -13.05 48.22
CA LEU A 18 11.18 -13.54 46.93
C LEU A 18 10.31 -14.67 46.36
N ALA A 19 9.81 -15.58 47.21
CA ALA A 19 8.88 -16.64 46.79
C ALA A 19 7.51 -16.09 46.37
N ALA A 20 6.98 -15.07 47.08
CA ALA A 20 5.75 -14.39 46.69
C ALA A 20 5.91 -13.61 45.37
N ALA A 21 7.08 -13.02 45.11
CA ALA A 21 7.37 -12.36 43.83
C ALA A 21 7.46 -13.36 42.66
N VAL A 22 7.98 -14.57 42.87
CA VAL A 22 8.05 -15.62 41.84
C VAL A 22 6.66 -16.21 41.55
N VAL A 23 5.76 -16.30 42.55
CA VAL A 23 4.37 -16.72 42.34
C VAL A 23 3.55 -15.63 41.65
N LEU A 24 3.78 -14.34 41.95
CA LEU A 24 3.16 -13.22 41.24
C LEU A 24 3.71 -13.00 39.82
N MET A 25 4.89 -13.53 39.51
CA MET A 25 5.45 -13.59 38.15
C MET A 25 4.99 -14.84 37.37
N GLY A 26 4.34 -15.80 38.02
CA GLY A 26 3.95 -17.10 37.47
C GLY A 26 2.55 -17.17 36.84
N GLU A 27 1.74 -16.11 36.92
CA GLU A 27 0.38 -16.08 36.34
C GLU A 27 0.17 -14.92 35.36
N GLN A 28 1.21 -14.56 34.59
CA GLN A 28 0.94 -14.04 33.26
C GLN A 28 0.66 -15.24 32.36
N THR A 29 -0.58 -15.74 32.39
CA THR A 29 -1.14 -16.29 31.16
C THR A 29 -1.14 -15.13 30.18
N SER A 30 -0.07 -15.01 29.40
CA SER A 30 -0.08 -14.22 28.19
C SER A 30 -1.16 -14.83 27.32
N VAL A 31 -2.40 -14.35 27.46
CA VAL A 31 -3.32 -14.36 26.34
C VAL A 31 -2.56 -13.54 25.31
N ALA A 32 -1.86 -14.21 24.41
CA ALA A 32 -1.27 -13.58 23.26
C ALA A 32 -2.47 -13.04 22.47
N THR A 33 -2.87 -11.80 22.76
CA THR A 33 -3.68 -11.01 21.85
C THR A 33 -2.84 -10.98 20.58
N GLN A 34 -3.16 -11.86 19.63
CA GLN A 34 -2.50 -11.89 18.34
C GLN A 34 -2.74 -10.53 17.71
N TYR A 35 -1.74 -9.65 17.80
CA TYR A 35 -1.81 -8.36 17.17
C TYR A 35 -1.84 -8.59 15.67
N ARG A 36 -2.86 -8.03 15.03
CA ARG A 36 -3.03 -8.10 13.58
C ARG A 36 -1.93 -7.26 12.94
N VAL A 37 -1.11 -7.89 12.09
CA VAL A 37 -0.05 -7.19 11.35
C VAL A 37 -0.42 -7.18 9.86
N PRO A 38 -0.94 -6.06 9.33
CA PRO A 38 -1.23 -5.95 7.90
C PRO A 38 0.07 -5.83 7.08
N LEU A 39 -0.02 -6.20 5.81
CA LEU A 39 1.10 -6.08 4.88
C LEU A 39 0.60 -5.52 3.55
N VAL A 40 1.22 -4.42 3.12
CA VAL A 40 1.01 -3.84 1.79
C VAL A 40 2.13 -4.27 0.86
N ARG A 41 1.82 -4.47 -0.42
CA ARG A 41 2.81 -4.67 -1.47
C ARG A 41 2.34 -4.07 -2.78
N ASP A 42 3.04 -3.06 -3.26
CA ASP A 42 2.77 -2.34 -4.51
C ASP A 42 4.06 -2.24 -5.34
N TRP A 43 4.07 -1.36 -6.35
CA TRP A 43 5.22 -1.16 -7.23
C TRP A 43 6.47 -0.69 -6.46
N THR A 44 6.32 0.26 -5.54
CA THR A 44 7.44 0.87 -4.79
C THR A 44 8.24 -0.16 -4.00
N HIS A 45 7.58 -1.21 -3.50
CA HIS A 45 8.20 -2.32 -2.76
C HIS A 45 9.13 -3.22 -3.59
N ARG A 46 9.16 -3.04 -4.91
CA ARG A 46 10.07 -3.74 -5.83
C ARG A 46 11.23 -2.86 -6.30
N HIS A 47 11.12 -1.55 -6.09
CA HIS A 47 12.08 -0.55 -6.59
C HIS A 47 13.04 -0.08 -5.51
N VAL A 48 12.67 -0.22 -4.23
CA VAL A 48 13.57 0.00 -3.09
C VAL A 48 13.84 -1.32 -2.37
N VAL A 49 15.11 -1.65 -2.19
CA VAL A 49 15.55 -2.84 -1.44
C VAL A 49 16.40 -2.40 -0.26
N TYR A 50 15.88 -2.62 0.95
CA TYR A 50 16.65 -2.35 2.15
C TYR A 50 17.67 -3.47 2.42
N SER A 51 18.92 -3.06 2.66
CA SER A 51 20.00 -3.96 3.05
C SER A 51 20.00 -4.20 4.56
N ALA A 52 20.82 -5.14 5.03
CA ALA A 52 21.00 -5.34 6.47
C ALA A 52 21.74 -4.11 7.05
N PRO A 53 21.20 -3.47 8.11
CA PRO A 53 21.84 -2.31 8.71
C PRO A 53 23.20 -2.70 9.28
N ARG A 54 24.17 -1.81 9.15
CA ARG A 54 25.58 -2.04 9.52
C ARG A 54 25.89 -1.59 10.94
N SER A 55 24.98 -0.86 11.59
CA SER A 55 25.11 -0.38 12.96
C SER A 55 23.78 -0.42 13.70
N ILE A 56 23.84 -0.33 15.04
CA ILE A 56 22.65 -0.23 15.89
C ILE A 56 21.88 1.06 15.59
N PHE A 57 22.57 2.19 15.38
CA PHE A 57 21.92 3.46 15.06
C PHE A 57 21.18 3.40 13.72
N GLU A 58 21.81 2.84 12.68
CA GLU A 58 21.17 2.62 11.39
C GLU A 58 19.97 1.68 11.51
N ASN A 59 20.09 0.61 12.32
CA ASN A 59 18.98 -0.30 12.59
C ASN A 59 17.79 0.41 13.25
N LEU A 60 18.04 1.28 14.23
CA LEU A 60 16.99 2.06 14.90
C LEU A 60 16.30 3.04 13.95
N GLN A 61 17.06 3.66 13.02
CA GLN A 61 16.49 4.56 12.02
C GLN A 61 15.58 3.79 11.05
N VAL A 62 16.10 2.72 10.42
CA VAL A 62 15.32 1.98 9.42
C VAL A 62 14.17 1.18 10.03
N GLN A 63 14.18 0.88 11.33
CA GLN A 63 13.05 0.22 12.00
C GLN A 63 11.80 1.11 12.10
N GLN A 64 11.97 2.44 12.05
CA GLN A 64 10.84 3.36 11.98
C GLN A 64 10.14 3.29 10.63
N GLN A 65 10.75 2.63 9.64
CA GLN A 65 10.21 2.54 8.29
C GLN A 65 9.22 1.40 8.08
N PRO A 66 7.95 1.71 7.78
CA PRO A 66 6.97 0.68 7.46
C PRO A 66 7.44 -0.19 6.28
N ARG A 67 8.09 0.38 5.26
CA ARG A 67 8.59 -0.39 4.10
C ARG A 67 9.72 -1.36 4.47
N TYR A 68 10.65 -0.93 5.32
CA TYR A 68 11.70 -1.78 5.85
C TYR A 68 11.11 -2.94 6.66
N VAL A 69 10.19 -2.63 7.59
CA VAL A 69 9.51 -3.61 8.44
C VAL A 69 8.73 -4.61 7.59
N GLN A 70 7.97 -4.13 6.61
CA GLN A 70 7.24 -4.99 5.67
C GLN A 70 8.17 -5.86 4.82
N GLN A 71 9.32 -5.34 4.39
CA GLN A 71 10.33 -6.15 3.69
C GLN A 71 10.92 -7.22 4.60
N PHE A 72 11.24 -6.88 5.85
CA PHE A 72 11.70 -7.82 6.85
C PHE A 72 10.66 -8.90 7.11
N LEU A 73 9.38 -8.53 7.30
CA LEU A 73 8.28 -9.46 7.47
C LEU A 73 8.16 -10.40 6.28
N ARG A 74 8.20 -9.90 5.04
CA ARG A 74 8.21 -10.77 3.85
C ARG A 74 9.39 -11.74 3.88
N ARG A 75 10.61 -11.27 4.08
CA ARG A 75 11.81 -12.14 4.09
C ARG A 75 11.80 -13.19 5.21
N ASN A 76 11.13 -12.95 6.34
CA ASN A 76 11.20 -13.83 7.50
C ASN A 76 9.92 -14.65 7.74
N VAL A 77 8.76 -14.15 7.31
CA VAL A 77 7.46 -14.79 7.51
C VAL A 77 7.06 -15.62 6.27
N THR A 78 7.25 -15.12 5.04
CA THR A 78 6.94 -15.93 3.84
C THR A 78 7.95 -17.05 3.58
N SER A 79 9.07 -17.06 4.33
CA SER A 79 10.05 -18.15 4.35
C SER A 79 9.67 -19.29 5.29
N ARG A 80 8.67 -19.07 6.16
CA ARG A 80 8.09 -20.12 6.99
C ARG A 80 6.94 -20.72 6.20
N GLY A 81 7.19 -21.89 5.60
CA GLY A 81 6.11 -22.72 5.08
C GLY A 81 5.07 -23.04 6.16
N PRO A 82 3.90 -23.59 5.79
CA PRO A 82 2.90 -24.00 6.77
C PRO A 82 3.53 -24.83 7.88
N VAL A 83 3.10 -24.57 9.12
CA VAL A 83 3.56 -25.24 10.34
C VAL A 83 3.51 -26.76 10.11
N GLY A 84 4.69 -27.40 10.08
CA GLY A 84 4.84 -28.83 9.78
C GLY A 84 5.74 -29.17 8.59
N THR A 85 6.20 -28.18 7.81
CA THR A 85 7.23 -28.41 6.76
C THR A 85 8.63 -28.13 7.31
N PRO A 86 9.63 -29.01 7.08
CA PRO A 86 10.98 -28.81 7.58
C PRO A 86 11.62 -27.57 6.95
N ILE A 87 12.32 -26.81 7.80
CA ILE A 87 12.78 -25.43 7.55
C ILE A 87 13.85 -25.34 6.43
N PHE A 88 14.46 -26.46 6.03
CA PHE A 88 15.37 -26.52 4.89
C PHE A 88 15.31 -27.92 4.28
N ASP A 89 14.75 -28.04 3.06
CA ASP A 89 15.07 -29.17 2.19
C ASP A 89 16.06 -28.67 1.12
N PRO A 90 17.38 -28.83 1.34
CA PRO A 90 18.41 -28.38 0.41
C PRO A 90 18.32 -29.08 -0.96
N VAL A 91 17.53 -30.15 -1.08
CA VAL A 91 17.32 -30.89 -2.32
C VAL A 91 16.30 -30.21 -3.25
N SER A 92 15.45 -29.32 -2.73
CA SER A 92 14.44 -28.61 -3.54
C SER A 92 15.04 -27.53 -4.46
N ILE A 93 16.20 -26.97 -4.11
CA ILE A 93 16.87 -25.93 -4.88
C ILE A 93 17.55 -26.52 -6.13
N LEU A 94 17.95 -27.79 -6.07
CA LEU A 94 18.61 -28.51 -7.17
C LEU A 94 17.63 -29.29 -8.07
N ARG A 95 16.35 -29.40 -7.66
CA ARG A 95 15.28 -30.06 -8.44
C ARG A 95 14.27 -29.09 -9.02
N ARG A 96 14.61 -27.81 -9.16
CA ARG A 96 13.85 -26.89 -10.02
C ARG A 96 14.18 -27.19 -11.49
N GLY A 97 13.89 -28.41 -11.94
CA GLY A 97 13.59 -28.63 -13.36
C GLY A 97 12.53 -27.60 -13.74
N ALA A 98 12.62 -27.03 -14.94
CA ALA A 98 11.79 -25.92 -15.40
C ALA A 98 10.30 -26.20 -15.19
N GLN A 99 9.79 -25.91 -13.98
CA GLN A 99 8.38 -25.91 -13.68
C GLN A 99 7.86 -24.75 -14.50
N GLN A 100 7.09 -25.06 -15.54
CA GLN A 100 6.37 -24.03 -16.28
C GLN A 100 5.62 -23.20 -15.23
N ILE A 101 5.73 -21.87 -15.35
CA ILE A 101 4.92 -20.98 -14.53
C ILE A 101 3.47 -21.33 -14.84
N GLN A 102 2.82 -22.04 -13.93
CA GLN A 102 1.40 -22.36 -14.08
C GLN A 102 0.62 -21.07 -13.82
N ARG A 103 -0.32 -20.76 -14.69
CA ARG A 103 -1.24 -19.65 -14.46
C ARG A 103 -2.18 -20.06 -13.34
N ASP A 104 -2.02 -19.46 -12.16
CA ASP A 104 -2.86 -19.75 -10.99
C ASP A 104 -4.32 -19.37 -11.25
N TRP A 105 -4.56 -18.16 -11.75
CA TRP A 105 -5.85 -17.67 -12.23
C TRP A 105 -5.65 -16.46 -13.16
N GLY A 106 -6.72 -15.94 -13.76
CA GLY A 106 -6.70 -14.62 -14.37
C GLY A 106 -8.12 -14.12 -14.60
N VAL A 107 -8.29 -12.80 -14.54
CA VAL A 107 -9.57 -12.13 -14.73
C VAL A 107 -9.56 -11.40 -16.07
N VAL A 108 -10.65 -11.54 -16.83
CA VAL A 108 -10.83 -10.80 -18.09
C VAL A 108 -11.31 -9.41 -17.76
N LEU A 109 -10.64 -8.39 -18.29
CA LEU A 109 -11.03 -6.98 -18.12
C LEU A 109 -12.14 -6.60 -19.12
N ALA A 110 -12.74 -5.43 -18.92
CA ALA A 110 -13.69 -4.86 -19.88
C ALA A 110 -13.06 -4.67 -21.28
N ALA A 111 -13.89 -4.57 -22.31
CA ALA A 111 -13.41 -4.37 -23.68
C ALA A 111 -12.52 -3.10 -23.77
N GLY A 112 -11.31 -3.25 -24.32
CA GLY A 112 -10.34 -2.16 -24.46
C GLY A 112 -9.51 -1.88 -23.20
N ALA A 113 -9.89 -2.40 -22.03
CA ALA A 113 -9.11 -2.26 -20.81
C ALA A 113 -7.83 -3.11 -20.86
N THR A 114 -6.73 -2.55 -20.37
CA THR A 114 -5.47 -3.27 -20.16
C THR A 114 -4.90 -2.90 -18.79
N GLN A 115 -3.91 -3.60 -18.27
CA GLN A 115 -3.26 -3.10 -17.04
C GLN A 115 -2.40 -1.84 -17.29
N GLY A 116 -2.16 -1.47 -18.55
CA GLY A 116 -1.11 -0.55 -18.94
C GLY A 116 0.27 -1.22 -18.95
N ALA A 117 1.18 -0.73 -19.79
CA ALA A 117 2.53 -1.26 -19.87
C ALA A 117 3.33 -0.91 -18.60
N GLY A 118 4.01 -1.90 -18.02
CA GLY A 118 4.91 -1.69 -16.88
C GLY A 118 4.23 -1.34 -15.55
N ARG A 119 2.90 -1.48 -15.46
CA ARG A 119 2.15 -1.17 -14.23
C ARG A 119 2.09 -2.38 -13.31
N PHE A 120 2.07 -2.13 -12.01
CA PHE A 120 2.02 -3.16 -10.98
C PHE A 120 0.73 -3.03 -10.17
N PRO A 121 0.13 -4.17 -9.79
CA PRO A 121 -0.99 -4.13 -8.89
C PRO A 121 -0.53 -3.81 -7.46
N ALA A 122 -1.45 -3.30 -6.64
CA ALA A 122 -1.23 -3.14 -5.21
C ALA A 122 -1.98 -4.24 -4.44
N GLN A 123 -1.26 -4.99 -3.63
CA GLN A 123 -1.78 -6.09 -2.84
C GLN A 123 -1.88 -5.69 -1.37
N TYR A 124 -2.98 -6.09 -0.75
CA TYR A 124 -3.21 -5.99 0.68
C TYR A 124 -3.37 -7.37 1.30
N LEU A 125 -2.61 -7.62 2.36
CA LEU A 125 -2.78 -8.77 3.23
C LEU A 125 -3.27 -8.30 4.60
N TRP A 126 -4.38 -8.84 5.06
CA TRP A 126 -5.05 -8.43 6.28
C TRP A 126 -4.21 -8.74 7.52
N ASN A 127 -3.65 -9.94 7.62
CA ASN A 127 -2.87 -10.35 8.78
C ASN A 127 -1.83 -11.41 8.41
N VAL A 128 -0.54 -11.06 8.49
CA VAL A 128 0.55 -12.02 8.23
C VAL A 128 0.66 -13.13 9.28
N ASN A 129 0.02 -12.97 10.45
CA ASN A 129 0.04 -13.94 11.55
C ASN A 129 -1.13 -14.94 11.49
N ALA A 130 -2.04 -14.79 10.53
CA ALA A 130 -3.20 -15.67 10.35
C ALA A 130 -3.15 -16.41 9.02
N SER A 131 -4.04 -17.39 8.85
CA SER A 131 -4.30 -17.98 7.54
C SER A 131 -4.73 -16.89 6.55
N PRO A 132 -4.40 -17.03 5.25
CA PRO A 132 -4.87 -16.10 4.23
C PRO A 132 -6.39 -15.91 4.28
N ASP A 133 -6.85 -14.67 4.13
CA ASP A 133 -8.25 -14.28 4.30
C ASP A 133 -8.91 -14.04 2.93
N CYS A 134 -9.88 -14.88 2.60
CA CYS A 134 -10.59 -14.83 1.33
C CYS A 134 -11.41 -13.54 1.11
N THR A 135 -11.77 -12.85 2.18
CA THR A 135 -12.61 -11.64 2.14
C THR A 135 -11.82 -10.36 2.32
N LYS A 136 -10.75 -10.39 3.12
CA LYS A 136 -9.99 -9.22 3.53
C LYS A 136 -8.67 -9.05 2.78
N ASP A 137 -8.11 -10.13 2.25
CA ASP A 137 -6.96 -10.02 1.36
C ASP A 137 -7.46 -9.65 -0.04
N PHE A 138 -6.86 -8.61 -0.62
CA PHE A 138 -7.28 -8.11 -1.92
C PHE A 138 -6.11 -7.62 -2.76
N VAL A 139 -6.36 -7.50 -4.05
CA VAL A 139 -5.43 -6.88 -4.99
C VAL A 139 -6.17 -5.82 -5.80
N THR A 140 -5.59 -4.64 -5.90
CA THR A 140 -6.11 -3.49 -6.64
C THR A 140 -5.33 -3.30 -7.93
N LEU A 141 -6.07 -3.07 -9.01
CA LEU A 141 -5.55 -2.87 -10.35
C LEU A 141 -6.23 -1.69 -11.03
N THR A 142 -5.48 -1.01 -11.89
CA THR A 142 -5.98 -0.02 -12.85
C THR A 142 -6.17 -0.65 -14.23
N THR A 143 -6.90 0.04 -15.11
CA THR A 143 -7.35 -0.52 -16.41
C THR A 143 -6.86 0.24 -17.64
N SER A 144 -6.02 1.27 -17.46
CA SER A 144 -5.46 2.13 -18.51
C SER A 144 -6.49 2.59 -19.56
N LEU A 145 -7.77 2.60 -19.21
CA LEU A 145 -8.87 2.81 -20.13
C LEU A 145 -9.25 4.28 -20.06
N ALA A 146 -9.17 4.96 -21.20
CA ALA A 146 -9.55 6.37 -21.29
C ALA A 146 -11.06 6.51 -21.49
N GLY A 147 -11.61 7.64 -21.04
CA GLY A 147 -13.01 8.00 -21.20
C GLY A 147 -13.67 8.36 -19.87
N THR A 148 -14.82 9.03 -19.98
CA THR A 148 -15.68 9.47 -18.85
C THR A 148 -17.03 8.73 -18.83
N GLY A 149 -17.13 7.59 -19.53
CA GLY A 149 -18.36 6.83 -19.63
C GLY A 149 -18.60 5.97 -18.38
N ALA A 150 -19.81 5.97 -17.82
CA ALA A 150 -20.11 5.16 -16.63
C ALA A 150 -19.98 3.63 -16.80
N THR A 151 -19.63 3.14 -18.00
CA THR A 151 -19.33 1.73 -18.30
C THR A 151 -17.84 1.42 -18.40
N THR A 152 -16.96 2.43 -18.35
CA THR A 152 -15.50 2.23 -18.29
C THR A 152 -15.07 2.06 -16.85
N VAL A 153 -14.56 0.87 -16.50
CA VAL A 153 -13.91 0.65 -15.21
C VAL A 153 -12.50 1.22 -15.28
N ASP A 154 -12.12 2.01 -14.27
CA ASP A 154 -10.80 2.64 -14.19
C ASP A 154 -9.91 1.94 -13.16
N ILE A 155 -10.49 1.66 -12.00
CA ILE A 155 -9.82 0.98 -10.89
C ILE A 155 -10.76 -0.02 -10.24
N PHE A 156 -10.23 -1.18 -9.88
CA PHE A 156 -10.99 -2.24 -9.24
C PHE A 156 -10.13 -3.06 -8.30
N ALA A 157 -10.77 -3.78 -7.39
CA ALA A 157 -10.11 -4.77 -6.55
C ALA A 157 -10.73 -6.15 -6.70
N LEU A 158 -9.90 -7.16 -6.48
CA LEU A 158 -10.29 -8.56 -6.41
C LEU A 158 -10.02 -9.11 -5.01
N ASN A 159 -10.90 -9.97 -4.51
CA ASN A 159 -10.67 -10.81 -3.33
C ASN A 159 -10.80 -12.29 -3.72
N ASN A 160 -10.85 -13.20 -2.74
CA ASN A 160 -10.83 -14.66 -2.95
C ASN A 160 -9.58 -15.11 -3.75
N LEU A 161 -8.41 -14.51 -3.42
CA LEU A 161 -7.19 -14.63 -4.21
C LEU A 161 -6.54 -16.02 -4.20
N TYR A 162 -6.79 -16.80 -3.15
CA TYR A 162 -6.11 -18.07 -2.89
C TYR A 162 -6.90 -19.24 -3.47
N ILE A 163 -7.06 -19.21 -4.80
CA ILE A 163 -7.84 -20.17 -5.56
C ILE A 163 -7.12 -20.55 -6.86
N THR A 164 -7.15 -21.83 -7.21
CA THR A 164 -6.52 -22.39 -8.41
C THR A 164 -7.51 -23.36 -9.06
N GLY A 165 -8.27 -22.87 -10.04
CA GLY A 165 -9.36 -23.63 -10.67
C GLY A 165 -10.36 -24.16 -9.64
N THR A 166 -10.50 -25.48 -9.54
CA THR A 166 -11.44 -26.14 -8.63
C THR A 166 -10.82 -26.49 -7.26
N SER A 167 -9.84 -25.71 -6.80
CA SER A 167 -9.09 -25.99 -5.56
C SER A 167 -8.53 -24.69 -4.95
N GLY A 168 -7.99 -24.76 -3.73
CA GLY A 168 -7.40 -23.62 -3.02
C GLY A 168 -8.16 -23.25 -1.74
N LEU A 169 -7.57 -22.38 -0.92
CA LEU A 169 -8.13 -21.99 0.38
C LEU A 169 -9.47 -21.26 0.25
N CYS A 170 -9.66 -20.50 -0.82
CA CYS A 170 -10.89 -19.73 -1.07
C CYS A 170 -11.88 -20.47 -1.98
N TYR A 171 -11.61 -21.72 -2.35
CA TYR A 171 -12.52 -22.52 -3.15
C TYR A 171 -13.75 -22.89 -2.34
N ASN A 172 -14.92 -22.36 -2.72
CA ASN A 172 -16.21 -22.67 -2.10
C ASN A 172 -17.27 -22.84 -3.20
N PRO A 173 -17.36 -24.02 -3.84
CA PRO A 173 -18.29 -24.26 -4.94
C PRO A 173 -19.74 -24.38 -4.41
N PRO A 174 -20.75 -24.01 -5.23
CA PRO A 174 -20.65 -23.50 -6.61
C PRO A 174 -20.38 -21.99 -6.69
N THR A 175 -20.25 -21.29 -5.57
CA THR A 175 -20.30 -19.82 -5.44
C THR A 175 -18.98 -19.11 -5.74
N VAL A 176 -17.83 -19.73 -5.43
CA VAL A 176 -16.50 -19.13 -5.64
C VAL A 176 -15.56 -20.14 -6.29
N THR A 177 -15.25 -19.91 -7.57
CA THR A 177 -14.37 -20.76 -8.42
C THR A 177 -13.22 -19.98 -9.06
N ALA A 178 -13.19 -18.67 -8.88
CA ALA A 178 -12.12 -17.76 -9.29
C ALA A 178 -12.14 -16.53 -8.35
N PRO A 179 -11.12 -15.66 -8.37
CA PRO A 179 -11.19 -14.39 -7.66
C PRO A 179 -12.39 -13.57 -8.13
N THR A 180 -13.00 -12.86 -7.19
CA THR A 180 -14.21 -12.09 -7.43
C THR A 180 -13.93 -10.61 -7.29
N VAL A 181 -14.67 -9.79 -8.02
CA VAL A 181 -14.61 -8.33 -7.91
C VAL A 181 -15.11 -7.93 -6.53
N LEU A 182 -14.22 -7.33 -5.74
CA LEU A 182 -14.55 -6.77 -4.42
C LEU A 182 -15.27 -5.43 -4.58
N TRP A 183 -14.75 -4.59 -5.47
CA TRP A 183 -15.34 -3.32 -5.90
C TRP A 183 -14.74 -2.89 -7.24
N ALA A 184 -15.44 -2.06 -7.99
CA ALA A 184 -14.97 -1.45 -9.23
C ALA A 184 -15.56 -0.05 -9.39
N PHE A 185 -14.72 0.91 -9.78
CA PHE A 185 -15.06 2.31 -9.91
C PHE A 185 -14.68 2.86 -11.29
N HIS A 186 -15.51 3.76 -11.76
CA HIS A 186 -15.20 4.74 -12.79
C HIS A 186 -14.93 6.06 -12.05
N ALA A 187 -13.70 6.53 -12.15
CA ALA A 187 -13.16 7.65 -11.39
C ALA A 187 -12.47 8.70 -12.28
N ASN A 188 -12.16 8.39 -13.55
CA ASN A 188 -11.50 9.34 -14.44
C ASN A 188 -12.28 10.65 -14.54
N VAL A 189 -11.58 11.75 -14.29
CA VAL A 189 -12.10 13.11 -14.40
C VAL A 189 -11.96 13.61 -15.84
N ASN A 190 -10.86 13.28 -16.53
CA ASN A 190 -10.62 13.76 -17.88
C ASN A 190 -11.02 12.72 -18.93
N ALA A 191 -11.79 13.14 -19.94
CA ALA A 191 -12.25 12.26 -21.02
C ALA A 191 -11.12 11.64 -21.85
N ALA A 192 -9.99 12.32 -21.96
CA ALA A 192 -8.78 11.81 -22.63
C ALA A 192 -7.78 11.16 -21.66
N GLY A 193 -7.97 11.36 -20.35
CA GLY A 193 -7.13 10.77 -19.31
C GLY A 193 -7.49 9.31 -19.09
N ALA A 194 -6.53 8.57 -18.53
CA ALA A 194 -6.69 7.19 -18.13
C ALA A 194 -5.91 6.92 -16.84
N PRO A 195 -6.28 5.89 -16.06
CA PRO A 195 -5.59 5.50 -14.83
C PRO A 195 -4.31 4.75 -15.19
N ASN A 196 -3.36 5.47 -15.77
CA ASN A 196 -2.13 4.95 -16.34
C ASN A 196 -1.01 4.90 -15.30
N SER A 197 -1.31 4.51 -14.07
CA SER A 197 -0.32 4.35 -13.02
C SER A 197 -0.63 3.13 -12.15
N SER A 198 0.39 2.66 -11.47
CA SER A 198 0.35 1.64 -10.44
C SER A 198 -0.28 2.23 -9.17
N PRO A 199 -1.36 1.64 -8.63
CA PRO A 199 -1.94 2.13 -7.39
C PRO A 199 -0.98 1.92 -6.20
N VAL A 200 -1.16 2.74 -5.17
CA VAL A 200 -0.53 2.61 -3.85
C VAL A 200 -1.60 2.59 -2.77
N LEU A 201 -1.32 1.93 -1.63
CA LEU A 201 -2.30 1.69 -0.57
C LEU A 201 -1.85 2.25 0.78
N SER A 202 -2.82 2.70 1.57
CA SER A 202 -2.62 2.96 3.00
C SER A 202 -2.22 1.68 3.76
N LEU A 203 -1.53 1.80 4.90
CA LEU A 203 -1.20 0.64 5.75
C LEU A 203 -2.44 -0.10 6.25
N ALA A 204 -3.56 0.61 6.39
CA ALA A 204 -4.84 0.04 6.76
C ALA A 204 -5.58 -0.64 5.59
N GLY A 205 -5.11 -0.48 4.35
CA GLY A 205 -5.71 -1.09 3.16
C GLY A 205 -7.11 -0.57 2.84
N ASP A 206 -7.46 0.61 3.34
CA ASP A 206 -8.78 1.22 3.22
C ASP A 206 -8.80 2.42 2.27
N GLN A 207 -7.63 2.96 1.93
CA GLN A 207 -7.45 4.07 0.99
C GLN A 207 -6.46 3.66 -0.10
N ILE A 208 -6.75 4.12 -1.32
CA ILE A 208 -5.99 3.82 -2.53
C ILE A 208 -5.69 5.14 -3.22
N ALA A 209 -4.45 5.33 -3.66
CA ALA A 209 -4.08 6.46 -4.50
C ALA A 209 -3.47 6.01 -5.83
N TRP A 210 -3.74 6.78 -6.89
CA TRP A 210 -3.17 6.59 -8.23
C TRP A 210 -3.21 7.90 -9.00
N ILE A 211 -2.50 7.94 -10.12
CA ILE A 211 -2.44 9.05 -11.06
C ILE A 211 -3.26 8.72 -12.30
N GLU A 212 -4.21 9.58 -12.64
CA GLU A 212 -4.79 9.67 -13.97
C GLU A 212 -3.91 10.60 -14.81
N GLY A 213 -3.50 10.12 -15.99
CA GLY A 213 -2.65 10.86 -16.92
C GLY A 213 -2.98 10.51 -18.37
N GLY A 214 -2.32 11.19 -19.30
CA GLY A 214 -2.56 11.08 -20.74
C GLY A 214 -3.62 12.06 -21.27
N ALA A 215 -4.12 12.97 -20.44
CA ALA A 215 -5.11 13.98 -20.85
C ALA A 215 -4.48 15.15 -21.64
N GLY A 216 -3.14 15.25 -21.66
CA GLY A 216 -2.40 16.32 -22.30
C GLY A 216 -2.12 17.51 -21.38
N ASN A 217 -1.08 18.27 -21.74
CA ASN A 217 -0.70 19.49 -21.04
C ASN A 217 -1.80 20.56 -21.17
N GLY A 218 -2.10 21.26 -20.07
CA GLY A 218 -3.17 22.24 -19.97
C GLY A 218 -4.43 21.70 -19.29
N THR A 219 -4.68 20.40 -19.39
CA THR A 219 -5.66 19.67 -18.57
C THR A 219 -4.99 19.16 -17.30
N GLY A 220 -3.82 18.55 -17.44
CA GLY A 220 -2.99 18.09 -16.33
C GLY A 220 -3.33 16.68 -15.84
N ALA A 221 -2.35 16.05 -15.20
CA ALA A 221 -2.55 14.81 -14.47
C ALA A 221 -3.37 15.05 -13.21
N VAL A 222 -4.00 14.00 -12.69
CA VAL A 222 -4.85 14.05 -11.51
C VAL A 222 -4.40 12.99 -10.51
N LEU A 223 -4.08 13.39 -9.29
CA LEU A 223 -3.96 12.46 -8.16
C LEU A 223 -5.36 12.13 -7.66
N HIS A 224 -5.71 10.84 -7.67
CA HIS A 224 -6.91 10.32 -7.03
C HIS A 224 -6.57 9.68 -5.70
N ILE A 225 -7.45 9.86 -4.73
CA ILE A 225 -7.43 9.18 -3.44
C ILE A 225 -8.85 8.65 -3.20
N LEU A 226 -9.02 7.35 -3.28
CA LEU A 226 -10.29 6.66 -3.11
C LEU A 226 -10.29 5.88 -1.80
N ARG A 227 -11.36 6.04 -1.05
CA ARG A 227 -11.77 5.13 0.03
C ARG A 227 -13.06 4.43 -0.39
N PRO A 228 -13.01 3.14 -0.75
CA PRO A 228 -14.20 2.36 -1.00
C PRO A 228 -15.04 2.19 0.28
N GLY A 229 -16.34 2.45 0.19
CA GLY A 229 -17.31 2.24 1.26
C GLY A 229 -17.83 0.80 1.33
N THR A 230 -18.50 0.48 2.43
CA THR A 230 -19.21 -0.80 2.58
C THR A 230 -20.45 -0.81 1.68
N GLY A 231 -20.58 -1.84 0.83
CA GLY A 231 -21.74 -1.96 -0.08
C GLY A 231 -21.54 -1.30 -1.45
N SER A 232 -20.43 -0.58 -1.67
CA SER A 232 -20.06 -0.05 -2.99
C SER A 232 -19.38 -1.10 -3.87
N GLN A 233 -20.14 -2.14 -4.22
CA GLN A 233 -19.68 -3.29 -5.01
C GLN A 233 -19.99 -3.11 -6.51
N GLY A 234 -19.33 -2.15 -7.16
CA GLY A 234 -19.37 -2.05 -8.62
C GLY A 234 -18.81 -3.32 -9.28
N THR A 235 -19.21 -3.58 -10.52
CA THR A 235 -18.66 -4.69 -11.33
C THR A 235 -17.78 -4.16 -12.45
N LEU A 236 -16.99 -5.01 -13.10
CA LEU A 236 -16.20 -4.58 -14.26
C LEU A 236 -17.06 -4.12 -15.45
N ALA A 237 -18.33 -4.56 -15.53
CA ALA A 237 -19.26 -4.15 -16.57
C ALA A 237 -20.10 -2.92 -16.18
N THR A 238 -20.35 -2.75 -14.89
CA THR A 238 -21.14 -1.67 -14.30
C THR A 238 -20.41 -1.12 -13.07
N PRO A 239 -19.31 -0.39 -13.27
CA PRO A 239 -18.57 0.20 -12.17
C PRO A 239 -19.39 1.30 -11.51
N ILE A 240 -19.07 1.64 -10.27
CA ILE A 240 -19.66 2.81 -9.62
C ILE A 240 -19.00 4.05 -10.19
N ASN A 241 -19.81 4.94 -10.79
CA ASN A 241 -19.33 6.24 -11.25
C ASN A 241 -19.22 7.19 -10.05
N THR A 242 -18.00 7.57 -9.70
CA THR A 242 -17.74 8.42 -8.53
C THR A 242 -18.19 9.87 -8.74
N SER A 243 -18.14 10.39 -9.97
CA SER A 243 -18.66 11.73 -10.29
C SER A 243 -20.18 11.87 -10.10
N ALA A 244 -20.90 10.74 -10.03
CA ALA A 244 -22.33 10.69 -9.73
C ALA A 244 -22.62 10.57 -8.21
N LEU A 245 -21.59 10.44 -7.37
CA LEU A 245 -21.74 10.46 -5.91
C LEU A 245 -22.08 11.88 -5.43
N PRO A 246 -22.67 12.03 -4.22
CA PRO A 246 -22.89 13.34 -3.63
C PRO A 246 -21.59 14.15 -3.52
N ALA A 247 -21.66 15.48 -3.59
CA ALA A 247 -20.49 16.37 -3.49
C ALA A 247 -19.66 16.20 -2.18
N ALA A 248 -20.26 15.64 -1.12
CA ALA A 248 -19.54 15.27 0.09
C ALA A 248 -18.66 14.01 -0.07
N GLN A 249 -18.91 13.19 -1.09
CA GLN A 249 -18.24 11.93 -1.39
C GLN A 249 -17.34 12.00 -2.63
N TYR A 250 -17.51 13.02 -3.48
CA TYR A 250 -16.68 13.28 -4.64
C TYR A 250 -16.23 14.74 -4.59
N THR A 251 -14.95 14.99 -4.33
CA THR A 251 -14.47 16.33 -3.97
C THR A 251 -13.04 16.61 -4.47
N THR A 252 -12.69 17.88 -4.56
CA THR A 252 -11.33 18.39 -4.78
C THR A 252 -10.69 18.94 -3.50
N SER A 253 -11.41 18.90 -2.37
CA SER A 253 -10.95 19.46 -1.09
C SER A 253 -10.54 18.35 -0.13
N GLY A 254 -9.28 18.40 0.32
CA GLY A 254 -8.77 17.52 1.37
C GLY A 254 -9.61 17.52 2.65
N ALA A 255 -10.14 18.68 3.06
CA ALA A 255 -10.95 18.78 4.29
C ALA A 255 -12.31 18.08 4.14
N THR A 256 -12.94 18.21 2.97
CA THR A 256 -14.19 17.48 2.66
C THR A 256 -13.92 15.99 2.61
N TYR A 257 -12.80 15.57 2.02
CA TYR A 257 -12.40 14.17 1.98
C TYR A 257 -12.19 13.58 3.38
N VAL A 258 -11.51 14.31 4.28
CA VAL A 258 -11.33 13.91 5.69
C VAL A 258 -12.68 13.71 6.40
N THR A 259 -13.61 14.64 6.19
CA THR A 259 -14.96 14.55 6.76
C THR A 259 -15.71 13.33 6.23
N CYS A 260 -15.64 13.09 4.92
CA CYS A 260 -16.25 11.93 4.27
C CYS A 260 -15.67 10.62 4.83
N LYS A 261 -14.34 10.47 4.83
CA LYS A 261 -13.69 9.25 5.32
C LYS A 261 -13.92 9.04 6.82
N GLY A 262 -14.22 10.09 7.59
CA GLY A 262 -14.66 9.96 8.98
C GLY A 262 -15.98 9.19 9.15
N THR A 263 -16.81 9.10 8.10
CA THR A 263 -18.12 8.43 8.15
C THR A 263 -17.97 6.94 7.82
N ALA A 264 -18.39 6.08 8.76
CA ALA A 264 -18.28 4.64 8.61
C ALA A 264 -19.04 4.12 7.38
N GLY A 265 -18.35 3.31 6.57
CA GLY A 265 -18.95 2.64 5.42
C GLY A 265 -19.18 3.51 4.19
N GLN A 266 -18.79 4.78 4.21
CA GLN A 266 -18.99 5.70 3.09
C GLN A 266 -17.88 5.55 2.03
N THR A 267 -18.27 5.65 0.75
CA THR A 267 -17.32 5.80 -0.35
C THR A 267 -16.93 7.26 -0.48
N CYS A 268 -15.64 7.53 -0.59
CA CYS A 268 -15.10 8.88 -0.68
C CYS A 268 -14.01 8.90 -1.75
N GLU A 269 -14.07 9.86 -2.66
CA GLU A 269 -13.03 10.17 -3.61
C GLU A 269 -12.61 11.63 -3.47
N LEU A 270 -11.30 11.82 -3.36
CA LEU A 270 -10.62 13.07 -3.60
C LEU A 270 -9.88 12.98 -4.93
N HIS A 271 -10.04 13.97 -5.79
CA HIS A 271 -9.24 14.14 -7.00
C HIS A 271 -8.58 15.51 -6.98
N MET A 272 -7.29 15.57 -7.30
CA MET A 272 -6.51 16.81 -7.32
C MET A 272 -5.71 16.89 -8.62
N THR A 273 -6.09 17.81 -9.50
CA THR A 273 -5.29 18.13 -10.68
C THR A 273 -3.96 18.74 -10.25
N PHE A 274 -2.87 18.34 -10.88
CA PHE A 274 -1.54 18.89 -10.63
C PHE A 274 -1.55 20.41 -10.81
N GLY A 275 -0.99 21.16 -9.86
CA GLY A 275 -1.14 22.60 -9.76
C GLY A 275 -0.55 23.38 -10.93
N ASN A 276 0.36 22.78 -11.69
CA ASN A 276 0.94 23.35 -12.91
C ASN A 276 0.23 22.91 -14.21
N THR A 277 -0.85 22.12 -14.10
CA THR A 277 -1.67 21.54 -15.18
C THR A 277 -0.87 20.79 -16.24
N ARG A 278 0.27 20.19 -15.85
CA ARG A 278 1.07 19.31 -16.70
C ARG A 278 0.62 17.87 -16.57
N ASP A 279 0.69 17.17 -17.70
CA ASP A 279 0.28 15.77 -17.78
C ASP A 279 1.31 14.85 -17.12
N ASP A 280 0.95 13.60 -16.84
CA ASP A 280 1.87 12.53 -16.47
C ASP A 280 1.69 11.39 -17.47
N THR A 281 2.81 10.90 -17.99
CA THR A 281 2.84 9.84 -18.99
C THR A 281 3.72 8.65 -18.58
N THR A 282 4.57 8.83 -17.57
CA THR A 282 5.67 7.89 -17.27
C THR A 282 5.97 7.71 -15.79
N SER A 283 5.49 8.61 -14.93
CA SER A 283 5.75 8.51 -13.50
C SER A 283 4.79 7.54 -12.84
N GLU A 284 5.14 7.17 -11.61
CA GLU A 284 4.30 6.37 -10.72
C GLU A 284 4.27 7.07 -9.36
N PRO A 285 3.14 7.08 -8.64
CA PRO A 285 3.07 7.74 -7.34
C PRO A 285 3.91 6.96 -6.32
N TYR A 286 4.96 7.59 -5.79
CA TYR A 286 5.73 7.04 -4.68
C TYR A 286 5.17 7.56 -3.37
N TYR A 287 4.41 6.73 -2.67
CA TYR A 287 3.91 7.06 -1.33
C TYR A 287 4.98 6.80 -0.26
N ASP A 288 5.28 7.78 0.57
CA ASP A 288 6.08 7.61 1.75
C ASP A 288 5.19 7.52 3.00
N TYR A 289 5.30 6.40 3.73
CA TYR A 289 4.46 6.13 4.89
C TYR A 289 4.86 6.93 6.13
N THR A 290 6.07 7.49 6.17
CA THR A 290 6.56 8.24 7.32
C THR A 290 6.26 9.72 7.19
N LEU A 291 6.35 10.26 5.98
CA LEU A 291 5.94 11.63 5.66
C LEU A 291 4.44 11.78 5.40
N ASP A 292 3.72 10.67 5.18
CA ASP A 292 2.36 10.67 4.64
C ASP A 292 2.26 11.49 3.33
N ALA A 293 3.23 11.31 2.44
CA ALA A 293 3.38 12.11 1.22
C ALA A 293 3.49 11.25 -0.04
N VAL A 294 2.93 11.72 -1.16
CA VAL A 294 3.15 11.15 -2.49
C VAL A 294 4.07 12.05 -3.29
N PHE A 295 5.16 11.47 -3.79
CA PHE A 295 6.00 12.10 -4.80
C PHE A 295 5.66 11.53 -6.18
N VAL A 296 5.53 12.40 -7.18
CA VAL A 296 5.21 12.01 -8.56
C VAL A 296 5.77 13.03 -9.53
N GLY A 297 6.28 12.58 -10.67
CA GLY A 297 6.79 13.46 -11.72
C GLY A 297 5.75 13.75 -12.80
N ASP A 298 5.95 14.84 -13.54
CA ASP A 298 5.12 15.19 -14.70
C ASP A 298 5.89 15.06 -16.04
N ALA A 299 5.15 15.23 -17.13
CA ALA A 299 5.62 15.20 -18.52
C ALA A 299 6.50 16.41 -18.89
N ALA A 300 6.49 17.47 -18.07
CA ALA A 300 7.23 18.70 -18.28
C ALA A 300 8.52 18.77 -17.45
N GLY A 301 8.86 17.75 -16.68
CA GLY A 301 10.09 17.68 -15.90
C GLY A 301 9.98 18.21 -14.47
N TYR A 302 8.77 18.43 -13.96
CA TYR A 302 8.53 18.84 -12.58
C TYR A 302 8.23 17.64 -11.69
N LEU A 303 8.77 17.68 -10.47
CA LEU A 303 8.44 16.77 -9.38
C LEU A 303 7.39 17.45 -8.49
N HIS A 304 6.32 16.74 -8.21
CA HIS A 304 5.23 17.14 -7.35
C HIS A 304 5.32 16.40 -6.01
N GLU A 305 4.89 17.07 -4.95
CA GLU A 305 4.66 16.48 -3.64
C GLU A 305 3.20 16.73 -3.26
N PHE A 306 2.51 15.67 -2.85
CA PHE A 306 1.21 15.76 -2.19
C PHE A 306 1.39 15.31 -0.75
N THR A 307 1.02 16.16 0.19
CA THR A 307 1.19 15.91 1.62
C THR A 307 -0.08 15.38 2.24
N ASN A 308 0.04 14.71 3.39
CA ASN A 308 -1.07 14.27 4.22
C ASN A 308 -2.07 13.34 3.50
N VAL A 309 -1.57 12.47 2.61
CA VAL A 309 -2.35 11.75 1.60
C VAL A 309 -3.36 10.77 2.21
N PHE A 310 -2.99 10.00 3.23
CA PHE A 310 -3.89 9.02 3.86
C PHE A 310 -4.21 9.31 5.32
N GLU A 311 -3.32 9.94 6.07
CA GLU A 311 -3.44 10.12 7.53
C GLU A 311 -3.89 11.53 7.91
N GLY A 312 -3.57 12.55 7.12
CA GLY A 312 -3.99 13.94 7.36
C GLY A 312 -5.05 14.48 6.39
N THR A 313 -4.97 15.79 6.14
CA THR A 313 -5.77 16.55 5.17
C THR A 313 -4.98 16.68 3.86
N PRO A 314 -5.31 15.89 2.82
CA PRO A 314 -4.49 15.85 1.62
C PRO A 314 -4.46 17.19 0.89
N ALA A 315 -3.27 17.59 0.43
CA ALA A 315 -3.07 18.77 -0.40
C ALA A 315 -1.78 18.64 -1.21
N GLU A 316 -1.75 19.23 -2.40
CA GLU A 316 -0.47 19.46 -3.09
C GLU A 316 0.37 20.45 -2.27
N ALA A 317 1.66 20.15 -2.12
CA ALA A 317 2.58 20.97 -1.37
C ALA A 317 2.69 22.37 -1.99
N GLY A 318 2.72 23.39 -1.14
CA GLY A 318 2.96 24.77 -1.54
C GLY A 318 4.44 25.16 -1.48
N GLY A 319 4.71 26.46 -1.63
CA GLY A 319 6.08 27.00 -1.52
C GLY A 319 6.88 26.78 -2.81
N ASN A 320 7.95 25.99 -2.73
CA ASN A 320 8.84 25.72 -3.89
C ASN A 320 8.32 24.59 -4.79
N TRP A 321 7.21 23.96 -4.42
CA TRP A 321 6.58 22.88 -5.19
C TRP A 321 5.60 23.43 -6.24
N PRO A 322 5.48 22.76 -7.40
CA PRO A 322 6.30 21.64 -7.85
C PRO A 322 7.71 22.08 -8.29
N ILE A 323 8.71 21.20 -8.11
CA ILE A 323 10.14 21.50 -8.33
C ILE A 323 10.55 21.09 -9.75
N LEU A 324 11.14 22.01 -10.51
CA LEU A 324 11.72 21.70 -11.81
C LEU A 324 13.07 20.96 -11.67
N MET A 325 13.17 19.73 -12.17
CA MET A 325 14.34 18.88 -11.88
C MET A 325 15.59 19.17 -12.72
N ASN A 326 15.47 19.74 -13.93
CA ASN A 326 16.47 20.52 -14.70
C ASN A 326 15.98 20.75 -16.16
N GLY A 327 16.04 21.99 -16.67
CA GLY A 327 15.84 22.33 -18.10
C GLY A 327 14.40 22.31 -18.63
N GLY A 328 13.50 21.58 -17.96
CA GLY A 328 12.11 21.39 -18.38
C GLY A 328 11.97 20.61 -19.69
N GLY A 329 10.77 20.07 -19.91
CA GLY A 329 10.36 19.49 -21.19
C GLY A 329 10.71 18.03 -21.42
N SER A 330 11.17 17.28 -20.42
CA SER A 330 11.27 15.81 -20.48
C SER A 330 10.49 15.18 -19.36
N ALA A 331 9.63 14.22 -19.70
CA ALA A 331 8.83 13.49 -18.74
C ALA A 331 9.69 12.80 -17.69
N LEU A 332 9.34 13.00 -16.42
CA LEU A 332 9.98 12.33 -15.30
C LEU A 332 9.48 10.88 -15.19
N GLY A 333 10.38 9.98 -14.80
CA GLY A 333 10.03 8.64 -14.40
C GLY A 333 9.51 8.59 -12.96
N SER A 334 9.37 7.39 -12.44
CA SER A 334 8.91 7.16 -11.07
C SER A 334 9.96 7.59 -10.03
N PRO A 335 9.62 8.49 -9.09
CA PRO A 335 10.55 8.93 -8.05
C PRO A 335 10.73 7.87 -6.95
N VAL A 336 11.79 8.04 -6.17
CA VAL A 336 12.05 7.29 -4.93
C VAL A 336 12.54 8.25 -3.86
N TYR A 337 11.87 8.28 -2.73
CA TYR A 337 12.36 8.99 -1.55
C TYR A 337 13.36 8.13 -0.76
N ASP A 338 14.51 8.71 -0.43
CA ASP A 338 15.49 8.16 0.50
C ASP A 338 15.57 9.06 1.73
N GLU A 339 15.20 8.48 2.86
CA GLU A 339 15.15 9.18 4.13
C GLU A 339 16.52 9.45 4.72
N THR A 340 17.51 8.61 4.40
CA THR A 340 18.85 8.76 4.97
C THR A 340 19.45 10.09 4.52
N SER A 341 19.24 10.42 3.24
CA SER A 341 19.67 11.69 2.65
C SER A 341 18.57 12.74 2.63
N ALA A 342 17.33 12.38 2.99
CA ALA A 342 16.12 13.18 2.85
C ALA A 342 15.94 13.75 1.43
N ASN A 343 16.31 12.98 0.41
CA ASN A 343 16.18 13.38 -0.98
C ASN A 343 15.18 12.50 -1.74
N VAL A 344 14.50 13.11 -2.71
CA VAL A 344 13.73 12.41 -3.72
C VAL A 344 14.58 12.25 -4.98
N PHE A 345 14.87 11.01 -5.34
CA PHE A 345 15.60 10.64 -6.55
C PHE A 345 14.66 10.36 -7.70
N VAL A 346 14.91 10.95 -8.86
CA VAL A 346 14.05 10.79 -10.05
C VAL A 346 14.87 10.86 -11.34
N GLY A 347 14.55 9.97 -12.27
CA GLY A 347 15.07 9.98 -13.63
C GLY A 347 14.13 10.66 -14.61
N ASN A 348 14.58 10.92 -15.84
CA ASN A 348 13.70 11.34 -16.94
C ASN A 348 13.87 10.47 -18.19
N ILE A 349 12.93 10.58 -19.14
CA ILE A 349 12.96 9.81 -20.40
C ILE A 349 14.19 10.10 -21.28
N ALA A 350 14.91 11.20 -21.03
CA ALA A 350 16.15 11.55 -21.71
C ALA A 350 17.41 10.93 -21.04
N GLY A 351 17.23 10.07 -20.03
CA GLY A 351 18.32 9.38 -19.34
C GLY A 351 19.07 10.22 -18.29
N ASN A 352 18.51 11.36 -17.87
CA ASN A 352 19.08 12.15 -16.78
C ASN A 352 18.56 11.65 -15.43
N PHE A 353 19.44 11.58 -14.43
CA PHE A 353 19.10 11.24 -13.05
C PHE A 353 19.38 12.42 -12.12
N ARG A 354 18.48 12.71 -11.18
CA ARG A 354 18.51 13.88 -10.29
C ARG A 354 17.99 13.56 -8.89
N ALA A 355 18.32 14.43 -7.94
CA ALA A 355 17.83 14.41 -6.58
C ALA A 355 17.27 15.80 -6.21
N ALA A 356 16.17 15.86 -5.49
CA ALA A 356 15.60 17.08 -4.90
C ALA A 356 15.42 16.91 -3.38
N ILE A 357 15.36 18.03 -2.66
CA ILE A 357 15.20 18.12 -1.19
C ILE A 357 13.76 18.49 -0.87
#